data_AF-A0A6N3FBK0-F1
#
_entry.id   AF-A0A6N3FBK0-F1
#
_cell.length_a   1.000
_cell.length_b   1.000
_cell.length_c   1.000
_cell.angle_alpha   90.00
_cell.angle_beta   90.00
_cell.angle_gamma   90.00
#
_symmetry.space_group_name_H-M   'P 1'
#
loop_
_entity.id
_entity.type
_entity.pdbx_description
1 polymer ?
#
loop_
_entity_poly.entity_id
_entity_poly.type
_entity_poly.pdbx_seq_one_letter_code
_entity_poly.pdbx_strand_id
1 'polypeptide(L)'
;MFVEKRLETAFRGYRSITEEVKEAVAESGVEEGICTVFLPEEETGLSITSFWDERGLLDLLDEIERNIPARVNYKNQFSPFNASGRVKGAVVGRSTTLLIHGGKLLLGSSQGLVFLEFDGPRERRYCIQVEARKLKLSRHQVNSEYMGMHDVTPMIRDMVRESGVKEGICHISQLHSTAGLLLGAASEAERINIMDDLERMVPTRADFKHRETASDAGGHVKTAITGSQISLAVSGGEPVLGEGQAVIFAEYDGPRPRTYYIGIMDK
;
A
#
# COMPACT_ATOMS: atom_id res chain seq x y z
N MET A 1 17.51 3.62 -13.08
CA MET A 1 17.51 5.07 -12.82
C MET A 1 17.25 5.31 -11.34
N PHE A 2 17.93 6.28 -10.73
CA PHE A 2 17.70 6.69 -9.34
C PHE A 2 17.59 8.20 -9.28
N VAL A 3 16.56 8.71 -8.61
CA VAL A 3 16.31 10.15 -8.46
C VAL A 3 15.95 10.46 -7.02
N GLU A 4 16.61 11.46 -6.44
CA GLU A 4 16.20 12.08 -5.19
C GLU A 4 15.42 13.36 -5.51
N LYS A 5 14.25 13.53 -4.89
CA LYS A 5 13.41 14.71 -4.98
C LYS A 5 13.22 15.31 -3.59
N ARG A 6 12.97 16.62 -3.52
CA ARG A 6 12.69 17.37 -2.29
C ARG A 6 11.32 18.01 -2.34
N LEU A 7 10.71 18.19 -1.17
CA LEU A 7 9.48 18.95 -1.02
C LEU A 7 9.42 19.61 0.36
N GLU A 8 8.78 20.78 0.41
CA GLU A 8 8.43 21.43 1.68
C GLU A 8 7.12 20.86 2.21
N THR A 9 7.08 20.51 3.49
CA THR A 9 5.88 19.97 4.14
C THR A 9 5.21 21.02 5.02
N ALA A 10 3.89 20.89 5.19
CA ALA A 10 3.17 21.57 6.25
C ALA A 10 3.21 20.74 7.55
N PHE A 11 2.88 21.36 8.68
CA PHE A 11 2.67 20.61 9.92
C PHE A 11 1.50 19.63 9.75
N ARG A 12 1.73 18.33 9.96
CA ARG A 12 0.72 17.27 9.85
C ARG A 12 -0.03 17.30 8.52
N GLY A 13 0.72 17.33 7.42
CA GLY A 13 0.19 17.46 6.07
C GLY A 13 0.32 16.20 5.22
N TYR A 14 -0.11 16.31 3.98
CA TYR A 14 0.12 15.31 2.94
C TYR A 14 0.44 16.01 1.62
N ARG A 15 1.02 15.28 0.68
CA ARG A 15 1.28 15.75 -0.70
C ARG A 15 1.21 14.56 -1.66
N SER A 16 0.42 14.66 -2.71
CA SER A 16 0.52 13.69 -3.81
C SER A 16 1.87 13.88 -4.50
N ILE A 17 2.60 12.77 -4.68
CA ILE A 17 3.84 12.71 -5.47
C ILE A 17 3.65 11.87 -6.74
N THR A 18 2.39 11.59 -7.08
CA THR A 18 2.03 10.63 -8.13
C THR A 18 2.56 11.05 -9.50
N GLU A 19 2.40 12.33 -9.86
CA GLU A 19 2.80 12.82 -11.18
C GLU A 19 4.33 12.88 -11.30
N GLU A 20 5.04 13.33 -10.26
CA GLU A 20 6.51 13.33 -10.27
C GLU A 20 7.10 11.91 -10.38
N VAL A 21 6.44 10.90 -9.81
CA VAL A 21 6.86 9.51 -9.94
C VAL A 21 6.54 8.97 -11.34
N LYS A 22 5.39 9.31 -11.93
CA LYS A 22 5.05 8.96 -13.32
C LYS A 22 6.03 9.58 -14.31
N GLU A 23 6.40 10.86 -14.10
CA GLU A 23 7.40 11.56 -14.91
C GLU A 23 8.75 10.84 -14.83
N ALA A 24 9.22 10.49 -13.63
CA ALA A 24 10.47 9.74 -13.48
C ALA A 24 10.45 8.37 -14.19
N VAL A 25 9.31 7.68 -14.20
CA VAL A 25 9.14 6.43 -14.96
C VAL A 25 9.18 6.70 -16.47
N ALA A 26 8.47 7.71 -16.96
CA ALA A 26 8.47 8.07 -18.38
C ALA A 26 9.88 8.48 -18.86
N GLU A 27 10.60 9.29 -18.08
CA GLU A 27 11.98 9.70 -18.36
C GLU A 27 12.97 8.53 -18.35
N SER A 28 12.68 7.47 -17.58
CA SER A 28 13.55 6.29 -17.52
C SER A 28 13.57 5.46 -18.81
N GLY A 29 12.53 5.58 -19.65
CA GLY A 29 12.34 4.76 -20.85
C GLY A 29 12.11 3.27 -20.58
N VAL A 30 11.84 2.87 -19.33
CA VAL A 30 11.60 1.48 -18.96
C VAL A 30 10.16 1.09 -19.31
N GLU A 31 10.00 0.11 -20.20
CA GLU A 31 8.69 -0.42 -20.60
C GLU A 31 8.14 -1.46 -19.61
N GLU A 32 8.98 -2.38 -19.15
CA GLU A 32 8.63 -3.44 -18.20
C GLU A 32 9.62 -3.43 -17.04
N GLY A 33 9.12 -3.43 -15.81
CA GLY A 33 10.01 -3.30 -14.66
C GLY A 33 9.33 -3.03 -13.33
N ILE A 34 10.09 -2.43 -12.43
CA ILE A 34 9.62 -1.97 -11.11
C ILE A 34 10.03 -0.53 -10.86
N CYS A 35 9.16 0.17 -10.16
CA CYS A 35 9.42 1.47 -9.57
C CYS A 35 9.30 1.36 -8.05
N THR A 36 10.40 1.56 -7.34
CA THR A 36 10.41 1.63 -5.88
C THR A 36 10.50 3.09 -5.44
N VAL A 37 9.58 3.51 -4.60
CA VAL A 37 9.58 4.84 -3.97
C VAL A 37 9.81 4.66 -2.48
N PHE A 38 10.74 5.41 -1.89
CA PHE A 38 10.99 5.33 -0.45
C PHE A 38 11.34 6.69 0.18
N LEU A 39 10.98 6.82 1.46
CA LEU A 39 11.15 8.02 2.27
C LEU A 39 12.24 7.76 3.33
N PRO A 40 13.33 8.56 3.37
CA PRO A 40 14.40 8.34 4.34
C PRO A 40 14.02 8.79 5.76
N GLU A 41 13.16 9.78 5.92
CA GLU A 41 12.82 10.35 7.24
C GLU A 41 11.79 9.50 8.01
N GLU A 42 12.02 9.31 9.32
CA GLU A 42 11.22 8.40 10.16
C GLU A 42 9.83 8.92 10.50
N GLU A 43 9.63 10.24 10.52
CA GLU A 43 8.34 10.89 10.83
C GLU A 43 7.45 11.09 9.60
N THR A 44 7.70 10.32 8.54
CA THR A 44 6.95 10.39 7.29
C THR A 44 6.30 9.04 6.99
N GLY A 45 5.28 9.05 6.13
CA GLY A 45 4.62 7.84 5.64
C GLY A 45 4.37 7.92 4.14
N LEU A 46 4.28 6.77 3.49
CA LEU A 46 3.96 6.67 2.07
C LEU A 46 2.75 5.75 1.90
N SER A 47 1.68 6.27 1.32
CA SER A 47 0.45 5.51 1.10
C SER A 47 0.06 5.47 -0.38
N ILE A 48 -0.49 4.33 -0.82
CA ILE A 48 -1.21 4.22 -2.09
C ILE A 48 -2.70 4.23 -1.76
N THR A 49 -3.37 5.36 -2.00
CA THR A 49 -4.77 5.56 -1.63
C THR A 49 -5.47 6.51 -2.60
N SER A 50 -6.76 6.77 -2.37
CA SER A 50 -7.51 7.77 -3.12
C SER A 50 -6.95 9.17 -2.89
N PHE A 51 -6.60 9.85 -3.99
CA PHE A 51 -6.03 11.20 -3.97
C PHE A 51 -6.98 12.25 -4.58
N TRP A 52 -8.11 11.83 -5.14
CA TRP A 52 -9.05 12.71 -5.85
C TRP A 52 -9.85 13.62 -4.93
N ASP A 53 -10.16 13.15 -3.72
CA ASP A 53 -10.88 13.91 -2.71
C ASP A 53 -9.96 14.22 -1.54
N GLU A 54 -9.64 15.50 -1.39
CA GLU A 54 -8.87 16.04 -0.29
C GLU A 54 -9.42 15.61 1.08
N ARG A 55 -10.75 15.50 1.20
CA ARG A 55 -11.42 15.13 2.44
C ARG A 55 -11.08 13.71 2.87
N GLY A 56 -10.90 12.79 1.93
CA GLY A 56 -10.46 11.42 2.21
C GLY A 56 -9.04 11.38 2.78
N LEU A 57 -8.16 12.28 2.34
CA LEU A 57 -6.80 12.40 2.89
C LEU A 57 -6.81 13.01 4.30
N LEU A 58 -7.70 13.96 4.57
CA LEU A 58 -7.92 14.48 5.91
C LEU A 58 -8.49 13.42 6.86
N ASP A 59 -9.39 12.57 6.38
CA ASP A 59 -9.91 11.43 7.15
C ASP A 59 -8.82 10.41 7.46
N LEU A 60 -7.94 10.12 6.50
CA LEU A 60 -6.77 9.28 6.72
C LEU A 60 -5.86 9.84 7.82
N LEU A 61 -5.53 11.14 7.77
CA LEU A 61 -4.70 11.76 8.80
C LEU A 61 -5.38 11.75 10.18
N ASP A 62 -6.69 11.97 10.23
CA ASP A 62 -7.45 11.95 11.48
C ASP A 62 -7.54 10.54 12.08
N GLU A 63 -7.73 9.50 11.26
CA GLU A 63 -7.74 8.12 11.75
C GLU A 63 -6.35 7.66 12.20
N ILE A 64 -5.28 8.08 11.52
CA ILE A 64 -3.91 7.84 11.97
C ILE A 64 -3.67 8.52 13.33
N GLU A 65 -4.12 9.77 13.50
CA GLU A 65 -4.01 10.49 14.79
C GLU A 65 -4.85 9.83 15.88
N ARG A 66 -6.08 9.40 15.56
CA ARG A 66 -6.98 8.72 16.50
C ARG A 66 -6.37 7.43 17.04
N ASN A 67 -5.72 6.64 16.18
CA ASN A 67 -5.11 5.38 16.56
C ASN A 67 -3.72 5.55 17.21
N ILE A 68 -2.94 6.56 16.79
CA ILE A 68 -1.58 6.82 17.27
C ILE A 68 -1.45 8.30 17.65
N PRO A 69 -2.08 8.75 18.75
CA PRO A 69 -2.12 10.17 19.08
C PRO A 69 -0.76 10.70 19.56
N ALA A 70 -0.48 11.96 19.26
CA ALA A 70 0.60 12.68 19.91
C ALA A 70 0.34 12.76 21.43
N ARG A 71 1.26 12.23 22.22
CA ARG A 71 1.15 12.16 23.69
C ARG A 71 2.50 12.28 24.37
N VAL A 72 2.51 12.74 25.60
CA VAL A 72 3.75 13.03 26.36
C VAL A 72 4.38 11.79 26.99
N ASN A 73 3.70 10.65 27.00
CA ASN A 73 4.15 9.42 27.66
C ASN A 73 4.87 8.44 26.71
N TYR A 74 5.20 8.83 25.47
CA TYR A 74 6.16 8.08 24.66
C TYR A 74 7.52 8.01 25.37
N LYS A 75 8.26 6.92 25.19
CA LYS A 75 9.59 6.77 25.82
C LYS A 75 10.66 7.64 25.14
N ASN A 76 10.52 7.91 23.86
CA ASN A 76 11.28 8.96 23.18
C ASN A 76 10.73 10.33 23.62
N GLN A 77 11.62 11.21 24.10
CA GLN A 77 11.27 12.48 24.76
C GLN A 77 11.67 13.72 23.94
N PHE A 78 11.90 13.60 22.62
CA PHE A 78 12.19 14.77 21.79
C PHE A 78 10.98 15.74 21.69
N SER A 79 9.85 15.25 21.17
CA SER A 79 8.56 15.95 21.22
C SER A 79 7.43 14.93 21.07
N PRO A 80 6.19 15.20 21.54
CA PRO A 80 5.05 14.32 21.32
C PRO A 80 4.74 14.05 19.84
N PHE A 81 4.97 15.05 18.97
CA PHE A 81 4.74 14.95 17.52
C PHE A 81 5.82 14.13 16.83
N ASN A 82 7.09 14.34 17.19
CA ASN A 82 8.17 13.52 16.67
C ASN A 82 8.03 12.06 17.11
N ALA A 83 7.77 11.83 18.40
CA ALA A 83 7.65 10.48 18.95
C ALA A 83 6.46 9.71 18.35
N SER A 84 5.29 10.34 18.23
CA SER A 84 4.15 9.72 17.53
C SER A 84 4.41 9.58 16.03
N GLY A 85 5.03 10.57 15.39
CA GLY A 85 5.37 10.55 13.97
C GLY A 85 6.23 9.36 13.57
N ARG A 86 7.24 9.00 14.37
CA ARG A 86 8.07 7.81 14.14
C ARG A 86 7.26 6.52 14.21
N VAL A 87 6.31 6.43 15.16
CA VAL A 87 5.43 5.26 15.28
C VAL A 87 4.45 5.19 14.10
N LYS A 88 3.86 6.33 13.70
CA LYS A 88 3.00 6.42 12.52
C LYS A 88 3.74 6.01 11.25
N GLY A 89 4.94 6.53 11.02
CA GLY A 89 5.78 6.18 9.87
C GLY A 89 6.21 4.70 9.85
N ALA A 90 6.40 4.09 11.02
CA ALA A 90 6.67 2.67 11.13
C ALA A 90 5.45 1.80 10.78
N VAL A 91 4.24 2.22 11.18
CA VAL A 91 2.99 1.47 10.93
C VAL A 91 2.48 1.63 9.50
N VAL A 92 2.44 2.86 8.99
CA VAL A 92 1.97 3.15 7.63
C VAL A 92 2.95 2.64 6.58
N GLY A 93 4.24 2.61 6.91
CA GLY A 93 5.30 2.30 5.98
C GLY A 93 5.83 3.53 5.26
N ARG A 94 7.06 3.40 4.76
CA ARG A 94 7.84 4.48 4.14
C ARG A 94 8.40 4.10 2.77
N SER A 95 7.96 2.97 2.24
CA SER A 95 8.39 2.51 0.93
C SER A 95 7.29 1.71 0.26
N THR A 96 7.24 1.78 -1.06
CA THR A 96 6.38 0.93 -1.86
C THR A 96 7.08 0.59 -3.18
N THR A 97 6.73 -0.55 -3.74
CA THR A 97 7.18 -0.99 -5.06
C THR A 97 5.95 -1.13 -5.94
N LEU A 98 6.00 -0.58 -7.14
CA LEU A 98 4.96 -0.69 -8.16
C LEU A 98 5.52 -1.39 -9.39
N LEU A 99 4.70 -2.19 -10.07
CA LEU A 99 5.05 -2.71 -11.38
C LEU A 99 5.00 -1.60 -12.44
N ILE A 100 5.90 -1.69 -13.41
CA ILE A 100 5.89 -0.91 -14.65
C ILE A 100 5.51 -1.87 -15.78
N HIS A 101 4.49 -1.52 -16.55
CA HIS A 101 4.01 -2.28 -17.70
C HIS A 101 3.65 -1.34 -18.85
N GLY A 102 4.18 -1.58 -20.05
CA GLY A 102 4.03 -0.69 -21.20
C GLY A 102 4.40 0.78 -20.91
N GLY A 103 5.48 0.98 -20.14
CA GLY A 103 6.02 2.31 -19.82
C GLY A 103 5.22 3.08 -18.77
N LYS A 104 4.25 2.42 -18.11
CA LYS A 104 3.35 3.04 -17.13
C LYS A 104 3.36 2.30 -15.81
N LEU A 105 3.20 3.07 -14.73
CA LEU A 105 2.95 2.50 -13.40
C LEU A 105 1.62 1.74 -13.41
N LEU A 106 1.64 0.53 -12.87
CA LEU A 106 0.46 -0.27 -12.63
C LEU A 106 -0.22 0.25 -11.35
N LEU A 107 -1.07 1.27 -11.54
CA LEU A 107 -1.76 2.01 -10.50
C LEU A 107 -3.24 2.18 -10.88
N GLY A 108 -4.16 2.01 -9.93
CA GLY A 108 -5.58 2.21 -10.18
C GLY A 108 -5.92 3.65 -10.54
N SER A 109 -7.00 3.86 -11.31
CA SER A 109 -7.45 5.22 -11.67
C SER A 109 -7.82 6.06 -10.45
N SER A 110 -8.26 5.41 -9.36
CA SER A 110 -8.55 6.04 -8.07
C SER A 110 -7.39 5.94 -7.07
N GLN A 111 -6.19 5.51 -7.48
CA GLN A 111 -5.04 5.39 -6.60
C GLN A 111 -3.97 6.43 -6.95
N GLY A 112 -3.32 6.96 -5.92
CA GLY A 112 -2.19 7.88 -6.01
C GLY A 112 -1.16 7.56 -4.93
N LEU A 113 0.10 7.91 -5.20
CA LEU A 113 1.16 7.89 -4.20
C LEU A 113 1.08 9.19 -3.39
N VAL A 114 0.79 9.05 -2.10
CA VAL A 114 0.61 10.17 -1.18
C VAL A 114 1.71 10.12 -0.12
N PHE A 115 2.54 11.18 -0.10
CA PHE A 115 3.47 11.47 0.97
C PHE A 115 2.70 12.00 2.18
N LEU A 116 2.95 11.46 3.36
CA LEU A 116 2.36 11.87 4.63
C LEU A 116 3.47 12.45 5.53
N GLU A 117 3.24 13.64 6.10
CA GLU A 117 4.11 14.29 7.07
C GLU A 117 3.46 14.27 8.46
N PHE A 118 4.18 13.83 9.48
CA PHE A 118 3.66 13.79 10.85
C PHE A 118 4.31 14.81 11.81
N ASP A 119 5.49 15.35 11.50
CA ASP A 119 6.28 16.24 12.37
C ASP A 119 6.85 17.47 11.61
N GLY A 120 6.13 17.95 10.60
CA GLY A 120 6.49 19.14 9.80
C GLY A 120 6.33 20.47 10.57
N PRO A 121 6.40 21.63 9.90
CA PRO A 121 6.83 21.83 8.53
C PRO A 121 8.35 21.65 8.41
N ARG A 122 8.81 20.91 7.39
CA ARG A 122 10.23 20.65 7.13
C ARG A 122 10.47 20.42 5.64
N GLU A 123 11.68 20.71 5.18
CA GLU A 123 12.14 20.15 3.91
C GLU A 123 12.32 18.63 4.10
N ARG A 124 11.63 17.85 3.26
CA ARG A 124 11.72 16.38 3.24
C ARG A 124 12.17 15.89 1.89
N ARG A 125 12.59 14.63 1.84
CA ARG A 125 13.06 13.98 0.62
C ARG A 125 12.29 12.71 0.35
N TYR A 126 12.30 12.32 -0.91
CA TYR A 126 11.88 10.99 -1.32
C TYR A 126 12.73 10.55 -2.50
N CYS A 127 12.93 9.25 -2.57
CA CYS A 127 13.76 8.62 -3.58
C CYS A 127 12.90 7.78 -4.50
N ILE A 128 13.19 7.82 -5.80
CA ILE A 128 12.55 7.02 -6.84
C ILE A 128 13.64 6.18 -7.48
N GLN A 129 13.46 4.86 -7.46
CA GLN A 129 14.32 3.90 -8.12
C GLN A 129 13.53 3.15 -9.18
N VAL A 130 13.95 3.27 -10.43
CA VAL A 130 13.33 2.58 -11.57
C VAL A 130 14.31 1.56 -12.14
N GLU A 131 13.86 0.32 -12.25
CA GLU A 131 14.65 -0.81 -12.77
C GLU A 131 13.86 -1.56 -13.84
N ALA A 132 14.48 -1.74 -15.00
CA ALA A 132 13.97 -2.65 -16.01
C ALA A 132 14.07 -4.09 -15.50
N ARG A 133 12.97 -4.85 -15.61
CA ARG A 133 12.91 -6.26 -15.23
C ARG A 133 12.07 -7.00 -16.27
N LYS A 134 12.44 -8.24 -16.55
CA LYS A 134 11.59 -9.10 -17.39
C LYS A 134 10.35 -9.47 -16.59
N LEU A 135 9.21 -8.91 -16.97
CA LEU A 135 7.95 -9.07 -16.27
C LEU A 135 7.05 -10.10 -16.96
N LYS A 136 6.61 -11.11 -16.22
CA LYS A 136 5.46 -11.96 -16.60
C LYS A 136 4.26 -11.52 -15.77
N LEU A 137 3.32 -10.83 -16.41
CA LEU A 137 2.15 -10.25 -15.76
C LEU A 137 0.89 -11.06 -16.06
N SER A 138 0.08 -11.33 -15.03
CA SER A 138 -1.27 -11.87 -15.20
C SER A 138 -2.28 -11.08 -14.37
N ARG A 139 -3.51 -10.98 -14.88
CA ARG A 139 -4.64 -10.34 -14.22
C ARG A 139 -5.60 -11.40 -13.70
N HIS A 140 -6.01 -11.26 -12.45
CA HIS A 140 -6.92 -12.18 -11.77
C HIS A 140 -8.11 -11.40 -11.19
N GLN A 141 -9.22 -12.12 -10.98
CA GLN A 141 -10.44 -11.56 -10.40
C GLN A 141 -10.76 -12.26 -9.07
N VAL A 142 -11.28 -11.48 -8.12
CA VAL A 142 -11.92 -11.97 -6.90
C VAL A 142 -13.37 -11.50 -6.93
N ASN A 143 -14.30 -12.42 -6.68
CA ASN A 143 -15.68 -12.06 -6.42
C ASN A 143 -15.77 -11.77 -4.92
N SER A 144 -15.66 -10.48 -4.56
CA SER A 144 -15.54 -10.10 -3.16
C SER A 144 -16.90 -9.99 -2.47
N GLU A 145 -16.86 -10.18 -1.16
CA GLU A 145 -17.97 -9.92 -0.24
C GLU A 145 -17.62 -8.71 0.61
N TYR A 146 -18.63 -7.96 1.09
CA TYR A 146 -18.41 -6.85 2.01
C TYR A 146 -17.65 -7.33 3.24
N MET A 147 -16.52 -6.68 3.56
CA MET A 147 -15.63 -7.08 4.67
C MET A 147 -15.10 -8.52 4.54
N GLY A 148 -14.94 -9.02 3.30
CA GLY A 148 -14.40 -10.35 3.03
C GLY A 148 -12.87 -10.40 2.97
N MET A 149 -12.31 -11.52 3.43
CA MET A 149 -10.87 -11.81 3.43
C MET A 149 -10.58 -13.07 2.59
N HIS A 150 -10.11 -12.86 1.36
CA HIS A 150 -9.98 -13.89 0.33
C HIS A 150 -8.54 -14.37 0.21
N ASP A 151 -8.29 -15.67 0.38
CA ASP A 151 -6.97 -16.26 0.16
C ASP A 151 -6.66 -16.36 -1.34
N VAL A 152 -5.68 -15.58 -1.80
CA VAL A 152 -5.21 -15.57 -3.20
C VAL A 152 -3.90 -16.33 -3.40
N THR A 153 -3.40 -16.98 -2.34
CA THR A 153 -2.17 -17.79 -2.37
C THR A 153 -2.19 -18.90 -3.43
N PRO A 154 -3.30 -19.62 -3.69
CA PRO A 154 -3.33 -20.64 -4.74
C PRO A 154 -3.00 -20.08 -6.12
N MET A 155 -3.61 -18.95 -6.51
CA MET A 155 -3.36 -18.30 -7.80
C MET A 155 -1.92 -17.79 -7.91
N ILE A 156 -1.31 -17.34 -6.81
CA ILE A 156 0.09 -16.93 -6.76
C ILE A 156 1.01 -18.13 -7.02
N ARG A 157 0.78 -19.26 -6.35
CA ARG A 157 1.57 -20.49 -6.57
C ARG A 157 1.44 -20.99 -8.00
N ASP A 158 0.23 -20.97 -8.55
CA ASP A 158 -0.02 -21.36 -9.93
C ASP A 158 0.75 -20.47 -10.91
N MET A 159 0.69 -19.14 -10.71
CA MET A 159 1.42 -18.18 -11.56
C MET A 159 2.95 -18.36 -11.44
N VAL A 160 3.49 -18.58 -10.24
CA VAL A 160 4.93 -18.87 -10.06
C VAL A 160 5.32 -20.14 -10.81
N ARG A 161 4.53 -21.22 -10.69
CA ARG A 161 4.77 -22.49 -11.39
C ARG A 161 4.74 -22.32 -12.91
N GLU A 162 3.72 -21.66 -13.44
CA GLU A 162 3.56 -21.39 -14.88
C GLU A 162 4.64 -20.45 -15.43
N SER A 163 5.16 -19.55 -14.60
CA SER A 163 6.26 -18.67 -14.99
C SER A 163 7.56 -19.43 -15.28
N GLY A 164 7.76 -20.61 -14.70
CA GLY A 164 9.03 -21.36 -14.77
C GLY A 164 10.22 -20.66 -14.09
N VAL A 165 10.02 -19.51 -13.43
CA VAL A 165 11.06 -18.81 -12.68
C VAL A 165 11.39 -19.60 -11.42
N LYS A 166 12.67 -19.90 -11.20
CA LYS A 166 13.13 -20.64 -10.01
C LYS A 166 13.57 -19.72 -8.89
N GLU A 167 14.25 -18.63 -9.21
CA GLU A 167 14.72 -17.63 -8.27
C GLU A 167 14.33 -16.25 -8.78
N GLY A 168 13.68 -15.44 -7.94
CA GLY A 168 13.16 -14.15 -8.39
C GLY A 168 12.24 -13.48 -7.38
N ILE A 169 11.35 -12.63 -7.90
CA ILE A 169 10.36 -11.89 -7.11
C ILE A 169 8.98 -12.12 -7.72
N CYS A 170 8.02 -12.43 -6.85
CA CYS A 170 6.59 -12.40 -7.14
C CYS A 170 6.00 -11.15 -6.50
N HIS A 171 5.49 -10.24 -7.31
CA HIS A 171 4.88 -8.99 -6.87
C HIS A 171 3.39 -9.00 -7.16
N ILE A 172 2.58 -8.70 -6.15
CA ILE A 172 1.12 -8.72 -6.21
C ILE A 172 0.63 -7.29 -6.01
N SER A 173 -0.21 -6.83 -6.93
CA SER A 173 -0.76 -5.48 -6.94
C SER A 173 -2.29 -5.52 -7.04
N GLN A 174 -2.99 -4.85 -6.14
CA GLN A 174 -4.42 -4.55 -6.32
C GLN A 174 -4.60 -3.06 -6.64
N LEU A 175 -5.55 -2.75 -7.52
CA LEU A 175 -5.74 -1.40 -8.08
C LEU A 175 -7.01 -0.70 -7.59
N HIS A 176 -7.50 -1.08 -6.42
CA HIS A 176 -8.72 -0.58 -5.81
C HIS A 176 -8.34 0.23 -4.56
N SER A 177 -8.87 1.45 -4.44
CA SER A 177 -8.58 2.31 -3.29
C SER A 177 -9.34 1.92 -2.02
N THR A 178 -10.20 0.89 -2.05
CA THR A 178 -10.97 0.37 -0.91
C THR A 178 -10.81 -1.14 -0.73
N ALA A 179 -9.67 -1.68 -1.16
CA ALA A 179 -9.26 -3.06 -0.88
C ALA A 179 -7.83 -3.07 -0.32
N GLY A 180 -7.42 -4.16 0.30
CA GLY A 180 -6.09 -4.34 0.89
C GLY A 180 -5.42 -5.63 0.42
N LEU A 181 -4.10 -5.70 0.55
CA LEU A 181 -3.32 -6.94 0.45
C LEU A 181 -2.54 -7.15 1.75
N LEU A 182 -2.76 -8.30 2.40
CA LEU A 182 -2.16 -8.61 3.69
C LEU A 182 -1.42 -9.96 3.63
N LEU A 183 -0.33 -10.08 4.39
CA LEU A 183 0.14 -11.38 4.84
C LEU A 183 -0.62 -11.73 6.11
N GLY A 184 -1.39 -12.81 6.06
CA GLY A 184 -2.23 -13.25 7.17
C GLY A 184 -2.24 -14.76 7.31
N ALA A 185 -3.16 -15.24 8.13
CA ALA A 185 -3.36 -16.66 8.32
C ALA A 185 -4.07 -17.34 7.14
N ALA A 186 -3.63 -18.55 6.82
CA ALA A 186 -4.33 -19.45 5.90
C ALA A 186 -5.70 -19.93 6.46
N SER A 187 -5.90 -19.84 7.78
CA SER A 187 -7.17 -20.17 8.44
C SER A 187 -8.22 -19.08 8.24
N GLU A 188 -9.41 -19.45 7.77
CA GLU A 188 -10.53 -18.52 7.61
C GLU A 188 -10.99 -17.89 8.93
N ALA A 189 -11.07 -18.68 10.00
CA ALA A 189 -11.48 -18.19 11.31
C ALA A 189 -10.53 -17.11 11.85
N GLU A 190 -9.23 -17.24 11.58
CA GLU A 190 -8.23 -16.24 11.98
C GLU A 190 -8.34 -14.97 11.11
N ARG A 191 -8.66 -15.11 9.82
CA ARG A 191 -8.89 -13.95 8.94
C ARG A 191 -10.09 -13.11 9.36
N ILE A 192 -11.16 -13.74 9.84
CA ILE A 192 -12.33 -13.04 10.37
C ILE A 192 -11.92 -12.14 11.55
N ASN A 193 -11.11 -12.66 12.48
CA ASN A 193 -10.61 -11.88 13.61
C ASN A 193 -9.78 -10.67 13.15
N ILE A 194 -8.94 -10.83 12.13
CA ILE A 194 -8.16 -9.72 11.55
C ILE A 194 -9.09 -8.65 10.99
N MET A 195 -10.14 -9.03 10.26
CA MET A 195 -11.10 -8.06 9.73
C MET A 195 -11.87 -7.34 10.84
N ASP A 196 -12.27 -8.05 11.89
CA ASP A 196 -12.91 -7.45 13.07
C ASP A 196 -12.00 -6.42 13.75
N ASP A 197 -10.70 -6.72 13.88
CA ASP A 197 -9.72 -5.79 14.45
C ASP A 197 -9.50 -4.56 13.55
N LEU A 198 -9.49 -4.73 12.22
CA LEU A 198 -9.45 -3.61 11.28
C LEU A 198 -10.71 -2.74 11.39
N GLU A 199 -11.89 -3.33 11.58
CA GLU A 199 -13.14 -2.59 11.80
C GLU A 199 -13.14 -1.86 13.14
N ARG A 200 -12.52 -2.41 14.18
CA ARG A 200 -12.35 -1.69 15.46
C ARG A 200 -11.40 -0.51 15.33
N MET A 201 -10.30 -0.67 14.59
CA MET A 201 -9.33 0.40 14.32
C MET A 201 -9.95 1.53 13.49
N VAL A 202 -10.66 1.17 12.41
CA VAL A 202 -11.30 2.10 11.47
C VAL A 202 -12.77 1.71 11.29
N PRO A 203 -13.64 2.09 12.23
CA PRO A 203 -15.05 1.73 12.18
C PRO A 203 -15.76 2.45 11.04
N THR A 204 -16.72 1.75 10.45
CA THR A 204 -17.64 2.32 9.47
C THR A 204 -18.56 3.32 10.16
N ARG A 205 -18.38 4.61 9.89
CA ARG A 205 -19.13 5.69 10.54
C ARG A 205 -19.40 6.88 9.63
N ALA A 206 -20.43 7.66 9.94
CA ALA A 206 -20.95 8.70 9.06
C ALA A 206 -20.25 10.07 9.19
N ASP A 207 -19.35 10.24 10.16
CA ASP A 207 -18.64 11.48 10.45
C ASP A 207 -17.30 11.63 9.69
N PHE A 208 -17.01 10.73 8.75
CA PHE A 208 -15.96 10.96 7.76
C PHE A 208 -16.25 12.24 6.95
N LYS A 209 -15.21 12.99 6.61
CA LYS A 209 -15.30 14.18 5.77
C LYS A 209 -15.56 13.81 4.31
N HIS A 210 -15.04 12.67 3.85
CA HIS A 210 -15.33 12.09 2.54
C HIS A 210 -16.83 11.79 2.41
N ARG A 211 -17.41 12.09 1.24
CA ARG A 211 -18.88 12.23 1.07
C ARG A 211 -19.56 11.20 0.16
N GLU A 212 -18.94 10.07 -0.14
CA GLU A 212 -19.63 8.96 -0.83
C GLU A 212 -20.44 8.13 0.17
N THR A 213 -19.87 7.04 0.69
CA THR A 213 -20.50 6.21 1.72
C THR A 213 -19.55 6.08 2.92
N ALA A 214 -20.09 5.70 4.07
CA ALA A 214 -19.28 5.43 5.25
C ALA A 214 -18.30 4.25 5.05
N SER A 215 -18.72 3.24 4.28
CA SER A 215 -17.89 2.08 3.94
C SER A 215 -16.78 2.42 2.97
N ASP A 216 -17.06 3.26 1.96
CA ASP A 216 -16.04 3.73 1.00
C ASP A 216 -14.99 4.61 1.70
N ALA A 217 -15.44 5.58 2.51
CA ALA A 217 -14.57 6.44 3.31
C ALA A 217 -13.65 5.63 4.25
N GLY A 218 -14.24 4.71 5.02
CA GLY A 218 -13.48 3.82 5.90
C GLY A 218 -12.57 2.88 5.11
N GLY A 219 -13.00 2.44 3.93
CA GLY A 219 -12.25 1.58 3.03
C GLY A 219 -10.93 2.21 2.56
N HIS A 220 -10.94 3.50 2.19
CA HIS A 220 -9.72 4.24 1.83
C HIS A 220 -8.68 4.26 2.95
N VAL A 221 -9.13 4.46 4.20
CA VAL A 221 -8.25 4.47 5.37
C VAL A 221 -7.72 3.06 5.65
N LYS A 222 -8.58 2.04 5.60
CA LYS A 222 -8.17 0.64 5.77
C LYS A 222 -7.14 0.23 4.72
N THR A 223 -7.33 0.58 3.44
CA THR A 223 -6.34 0.36 2.36
C THR A 223 -5.00 1.02 2.64
N ALA A 224 -4.99 2.23 3.20
CA ALA A 224 -3.74 2.92 3.54
C ALA A 224 -2.96 2.22 4.66
N ILE A 225 -3.64 1.48 5.54
CA ILE A 225 -3.04 0.72 6.64
C ILE A 225 -2.60 -0.67 6.17
N THR A 226 -3.40 -1.32 5.34
CA THR A 226 -3.14 -2.71 4.92
C THR A 226 -2.28 -2.81 3.67
N GLY A 227 -2.21 -1.75 2.87
CA GLY A 227 -1.41 -1.67 1.66
C GLY A 227 -2.12 -2.24 0.43
N SER A 228 -1.60 -1.91 -0.75
CA SER A 228 -2.11 -2.38 -2.04
C SER A 228 -1.12 -3.24 -2.83
N GLN A 229 0.06 -3.45 -2.27
CA GLN A 229 1.19 -4.12 -2.92
C GLN A 229 1.85 -5.10 -1.94
N ILE A 230 2.21 -6.29 -2.40
CA ILE A 230 3.02 -7.26 -1.65
C ILE A 230 4.09 -7.82 -2.57
N SER A 231 5.33 -7.95 -2.07
CA SER A 231 6.40 -8.66 -2.76
C SER A 231 6.81 -9.90 -1.96
N LEU A 232 6.92 -11.04 -2.64
CA LEU A 232 7.45 -12.28 -2.11
C LEU A 232 8.70 -12.67 -2.90
N ALA A 233 9.71 -13.17 -2.20
CA ALA A 233 10.79 -13.87 -2.88
C ALA A 233 10.24 -15.15 -3.53
N VAL A 234 10.79 -15.53 -4.67
CA VAL A 234 10.60 -16.85 -5.28
C VAL A 234 11.90 -17.62 -5.10
N SER A 235 11.81 -18.83 -4.54
CA SER A 235 12.96 -19.74 -4.38
C SER A 235 12.55 -21.17 -4.70
N GLY A 236 13.37 -21.88 -5.47
CA GLY A 236 13.06 -23.24 -5.95
C GLY A 236 11.84 -23.32 -6.89
N GLY A 237 11.32 -22.18 -7.34
CA GLY A 237 10.05 -22.10 -8.08
C GLY A 237 8.81 -22.10 -7.19
N GLU A 238 8.94 -21.73 -5.92
CA GLU A 238 7.83 -21.50 -5.00
C GLU A 238 7.92 -20.10 -4.39
N PRO A 239 6.78 -19.42 -4.12
CA PRO A 239 6.78 -18.20 -3.33
C PRO A 239 7.20 -18.52 -1.89
N VAL A 240 8.15 -17.76 -1.36
CA VAL A 240 8.63 -17.91 0.02
C VAL A 240 7.58 -17.37 0.98
N LEU A 241 6.92 -18.29 1.67
CA LEU A 241 5.93 -18.04 2.73
C LEU A 241 6.23 -18.99 3.91
N GLY A 242 6.03 -18.50 5.13
CA GLY A 242 6.09 -19.33 6.33
C GLY A 242 4.92 -20.31 6.41
N GLU A 243 5.09 -21.34 7.24
CA GLU A 243 4.00 -22.28 7.52
C GLU A 243 2.79 -21.54 8.12
N GLY A 244 1.60 -21.79 7.55
CA GLY A 244 0.36 -21.11 7.95
C GLY A 244 0.18 -19.68 7.42
N GLN A 245 1.16 -19.11 6.70
CA GLN A 245 1.02 -17.81 6.06
C GLN A 245 0.30 -17.91 4.70
N ALA A 246 -0.51 -16.89 4.41
CA ALA A 246 -1.22 -16.72 3.15
C ALA A 246 -1.22 -15.24 2.73
N VAL A 247 -1.30 -15.01 1.42
CA VAL A 247 -1.55 -13.68 0.85
C VAL A 247 -3.06 -13.49 0.74
N ILE A 248 -3.58 -12.49 1.43
CA ILE A 248 -5.01 -12.24 1.58
C ILE A 248 -5.39 -10.96 0.85
N PHE A 249 -6.39 -11.06 -0.03
CA PHE A 249 -7.11 -9.91 -0.59
C PHE A 249 -8.24 -9.52 0.38
N ALA A 250 -8.15 -8.34 0.96
CA ALA A 250 -9.14 -7.80 1.89
C ALA A 250 -10.08 -6.82 1.18
N GLU A 251 -11.39 -7.06 1.20
CA GLU A 251 -12.40 -6.14 0.66
C GLU A 251 -13.03 -5.32 1.77
N TYR A 252 -13.16 -4.01 1.58
CA TYR A 252 -13.76 -3.11 2.58
C TYR A 252 -15.07 -2.46 2.11
N ASP A 253 -15.31 -2.41 0.80
CA ASP A 253 -16.46 -1.71 0.21
C ASP A 253 -17.06 -2.54 -0.94
N GLY A 254 -17.23 -3.83 -0.68
CA GLY A 254 -17.92 -4.79 -1.54
C GLY A 254 -19.42 -4.88 -1.23
N PRO A 255 -20.15 -5.86 -1.80
CA PRO A 255 -19.67 -6.86 -2.75
C PRO A 255 -19.56 -6.30 -4.17
N ARG A 256 -18.41 -6.51 -4.84
CA ARG A 256 -18.23 -6.20 -6.27
C ARG A 256 -17.06 -6.98 -6.86
N PRO A 257 -17.04 -7.27 -8.17
CA PRO A 257 -15.87 -7.86 -8.80
C PRO A 257 -14.63 -6.99 -8.59
N ARG A 258 -13.59 -7.56 -7.99
CA ARG A 258 -12.28 -6.94 -7.82
C ARG A 258 -11.23 -7.63 -8.65
N THR A 259 -10.16 -6.93 -8.92
CA THR A 259 -9.04 -7.47 -9.69
C THR A 259 -7.72 -7.14 -9.04
N TYR A 260 -6.79 -8.07 -9.17
CA TYR A 260 -5.41 -7.93 -8.77
C TYR A 260 -4.51 -8.49 -9.86
N TYR A 261 -3.24 -8.12 -9.81
CA TYR A 261 -2.23 -8.48 -10.78
C TYR A 261 -1.11 -9.24 -10.07
N ILE A 262 -0.55 -10.22 -10.75
CA ILE A 262 0.61 -10.98 -10.30
C ILE A 262 1.71 -10.80 -11.33
N GLY A 263 2.80 -10.17 -10.93
CA GLY A 263 4.00 -9.97 -11.72
C GLY A 263 5.13 -10.87 -11.23
N ILE A 264 5.63 -11.75 -12.10
CA ILE A 264 6.81 -12.58 -11.80
C ILE A 264 8.02 -12.03 -12.54
N MET A 265 9.10 -11.82 -11.81
CA MET A 265 10.38 -11.33 -12.31
C MET A 265 11.50 -12.29 -11.92
N ASP A 266 12.43 -12.53 -12.84
CA ASP A 266 13.66 -13.25 -12.56
C ASP A 266 14.68 -12.37 -11.82
N LYS A 267 15.69 -13.03 -11.24
CA LYS A 267 16.78 -12.39 -10.48
C LYS A 267 17.64 -11.47 -11.35
#